data_AF-A0A9P9CFD5-F1
#
_entry.id   AF-A0A9P9CFD5-F1
#
_cell.length_a   1.000
_cell.length_b   1.000
_cell.length_c   1.000
_cell.angle_alpha   90.00
_cell.angle_beta   90.00
_cell.angle_gamma   90.00
#
_symmetry.space_group_name_H-M   'P 1'
#
loop_
_entity.id
_entity.type
_entity.pdbx_description
1 polymer ?
#
loop_
_entity_poly.entity_id
_entity_poly.type
_entity_poly.pdbx_seq_one_letter_code
_entity_poly.pdbx_strand_id
1 'polypeptide(L)'
;MSSDSLDRTIPTPPGGISYPKDAAPSIIFAVAFAALLPVVYLRQTSPATRTTVTVLTSITVLQRVILHSLRAAQALHEPIRFSVGLLAYIDASLAYGSLFMLRDALAIFRCSLVHYTNPPDLIDPYHDTVCDTTRGVSDPRRRQRIRWILTAVDFVLLGLLVPSTLQAVWFPRAVVVEEMTRTVMIARFVVGGGYVILVSGFAIGFYATRKTQWAESEVAKSKLNSLVSLMLMNAGYRLANTLRVVPDLHSTGRGSNQSPLDKVFFYICWCFAEWGFAATILFSRTRIEYRTGAWGDWRLFDEQQPPWMLLNWTSRRRMMNSSVELQ
;
A
#
# COMPACT_ATOMS: atom_id res chain seq x y z
N MET A 1 4.53 2.63 -48.25
CA MET A 1 4.72 2.34 -46.81
C MET A 1 6.20 2.05 -46.64
N SER A 2 6.94 2.98 -46.06
CA SER A 2 8.39 2.89 -45.87
C SER A 2 8.72 1.80 -44.84
N SER A 3 9.82 1.08 -45.06
CA SER A 3 10.36 0.06 -44.15
C SER A 3 10.66 0.56 -42.73
N ASP A 4 10.63 1.88 -42.50
CA ASP A 4 10.91 2.50 -41.20
C ASP A 4 9.75 2.39 -40.19
N SER A 5 8.55 1.95 -40.59
CA SER A 5 7.42 1.81 -39.65
C SER A 5 7.44 0.49 -38.85
N LEU A 6 8.40 -0.41 -39.10
CA LEU A 6 8.39 -1.78 -38.55
C LEU A 6 9.02 -1.93 -37.16
N ASP A 7 9.80 -0.96 -36.67
CA ASP A 7 10.50 -1.05 -35.38
C ASP A 7 9.87 -0.24 -34.23
N ARG A 8 8.74 0.42 -34.47
CA ARG A 8 8.07 1.18 -33.43
C ARG A 8 7.49 0.25 -32.36
N THR A 9 7.99 0.36 -31.13
CA THR A 9 7.44 -0.36 -29.97
C THR A 9 6.76 0.61 -29.01
N ILE A 10 5.71 0.14 -28.33
CA ILE A 10 4.91 0.86 -27.34
C ILE A 10 4.89 0.02 -26.07
N PRO A 11 5.04 0.63 -24.88
CA PRO A 11 5.07 -0.15 -23.65
C PRO A 11 3.66 -0.65 -23.32
N THR A 12 3.53 -1.94 -23.00
CA THR A 12 2.22 -2.57 -22.84
C THR A 12 1.50 -2.05 -21.58
N PRO A 13 0.27 -1.50 -21.71
CA PRO A 13 -0.47 -1.05 -20.54
C PRO A 13 -0.82 -2.22 -19.61
N PRO A 14 -0.76 -2.04 -18.28
CA PRO A 14 -1.17 -3.08 -17.32
C PRO A 14 -2.61 -3.53 -17.58
N GLY A 15 -2.81 -4.84 -17.67
CA GLY A 15 -4.13 -5.43 -17.96
C GLY A 15 -4.64 -5.23 -19.39
N GLY A 16 -3.87 -4.59 -20.28
CA GLY A 16 -4.24 -4.40 -21.68
C GLY A 16 -5.51 -3.54 -21.88
N ILE A 17 -5.97 -3.48 -23.13
CA ILE A 17 -7.24 -2.84 -23.53
C ILE A 17 -8.41 -3.73 -23.13
N SER A 18 -9.48 -3.15 -22.58
CA SER A 18 -10.67 -3.90 -22.19
C SER A 18 -11.45 -4.40 -23.41
N TYR A 19 -11.56 -5.71 -23.60
CA TYR A 19 -12.39 -6.34 -24.64
C TYR A 19 -13.73 -6.82 -24.06
N PRO A 20 -14.74 -7.19 -24.87
CA PRO A 20 -16.05 -7.63 -24.35
C PRO A 20 -15.97 -8.74 -23.30
N LYS A 21 -14.97 -9.64 -23.40
CA LYS A 21 -14.70 -10.71 -22.43
C LYS A 21 -14.28 -10.19 -21.04
N ASP A 22 -13.78 -8.96 -20.96
CA ASP A 22 -13.36 -8.30 -19.71
C ASP A 22 -14.53 -7.63 -18.96
N ALA A 23 -15.72 -7.55 -19.56
CA ALA A 23 -16.87 -6.87 -18.98
C ALA A 23 -17.30 -7.51 -17.65
N ALA A 24 -17.51 -8.83 -17.65
CA ALA A 24 -17.95 -9.58 -16.48
C ALA A 24 -16.97 -9.45 -15.29
N PRO A 25 -15.66 -9.76 -15.42
CA PRO A 25 -14.73 -9.60 -14.30
C PRO A 25 -14.61 -8.13 -13.85
N SER A 26 -14.65 -7.16 -14.77
CA SER A 26 -14.64 -5.74 -14.39
C SER A 26 -15.84 -5.36 -13.51
N ILE A 27 -17.05 -5.81 -13.86
CA ILE A 27 -18.27 -5.56 -13.06
C ILE A 27 -18.15 -6.23 -11.69
N ILE A 28 -17.68 -7.47 -11.63
CA ILE A 28 -17.49 -8.20 -10.36
C ILE A 28 -16.55 -7.44 -9.44
N PHE A 29 -15.39 -6.98 -9.93
CA PHE A 29 -14.46 -6.21 -9.11
C PHE A 29 -15.00 -4.82 -8.74
N ALA A 30 -15.74 -4.15 -9.63
CA ALA A 30 -16.39 -2.88 -9.30
C ALA A 30 -17.36 -3.04 -8.11
N VAL A 31 -18.20 -4.09 -8.14
CA VAL A 31 -19.12 -4.43 -7.04
C VAL A 31 -18.36 -4.82 -5.77
N ALA A 32 -17.31 -5.63 -5.90
CA ALA A 32 -16.51 -6.09 -4.76
C ALA A 32 -15.80 -4.92 -4.03
N PHE A 33 -15.29 -3.93 -4.76
CA PHE A 33 -14.75 -2.70 -4.15
C PHE A 33 -15.85 -1.78 -3.63
N ALA A 34 -16.98 -1.67 -4.32
CA ALA A 34 -18.12 -0.87 -3.85
C ALA A 34 -18.68 -1.41 -2.51
N ALA A 35 -18.67 -2.73 -2.31
CA ALA A 35 -19.05 -3.36 -1.06
C ALA A 35 -18.14 -2.99 0.13
N LEU A 36 -16.92 -2.49 -0.12
CA LEU A 36 -16.02 -1.98 0.93
C LEU A 36 -16.33 -0.53 1.34
N LEU A 37 -17.10 0.23 0.53
CA LEU A 37 -17.40 1.65 0.80
C LEU A 37 -18.19 1.87 2.11
N PRO A 38 -19.18 1.05 2.49
CA PRO A 38 -19.83 1.18 3.81
C PRO A 38 -18.82 1.01 4.97
N VAL A 39 -17.87 0.09 4.84
CA VAL A 39 -16.82 -0.14 5.85
C VAL A 39 -15.89 1.07 5.94
N VAL A 40 -15.50 1.64 4.79
CA VAL A 40 -14.73 2.90 4.72
C VAL A 40 -15.49 4.01 5.44
N TYR A 41 -16.77 4.20 5.14
CA TYR A 41 -17.61 5.23 5.75
C TYR A 41 -17.66 5.08 7.27
N LEU A 42 -18.06 3.90 7.77
CA LEU A 42 -18.17 3.62 9.20
C LEU A 42 -16.85 3.86 9.95
N ARG A 43 -15.72 3.58 9.31
CA ARG A 43 -14.40 3.82 9.90
C ARG A 43 -14.05 5.28 10.04
N GLN A 44 -14.34 6.08 9.03
CA GLN A 44 -13.99 7.49 9.02
C GLN A 44 -14.90 8.30 9.95
N THR A 45 -16.13 7.86 10.17
CA THR A 45 -17.10 8.54 11.05
C THR A 45 -16.92 8.19 12.54
N SER A 46 -16.48 6.98 12.87
CA SER A 46 -16.34 6.58 14.28
C SER A 46 -15.00 7.03 14.88
N PRO A 47 -15.01 7.87 15.94
CA PRO A 47 -13.78 8.35 16.58
C PRO A 47 -12.97 7.21 17.24
N ALA A 48 -13.61 6.09 17.56
CA ALA A 48 -12.96 4.92 18.11
C ALA A 48 -12.05 4.23 17.07
N THR A 49 -12.44 4.23 15.79
CA THR A 49 -11.75 3.50 14.72
C THR A 49 -10.97 4.39 13.75
N ARG A 50 -11.22 5.71 13.76
CA ARG A 50 -10.61 6.63 12.81
C ARG A 50 -9.09 6.68 12.99
N THR A 51 -8.37 6.35 11.92
CA THR A 51 -6.91 6.48 11.84
C THR A 51 -6.51 6.95 10.45
N THR A 52 -5.59 7.91 10.38
CA THR A 52 -5.05 8.43 9.11
C THR A 52 -4.32 7.36 8.30
N VAL A 53 -3.85 6.30 8.96
CA VAL A 53 -3.13 5.16 8.36
C VAL A 53 -3.98 4.40 7.33
N THR A 54 -5.30 4.59 7.31
CA THR A 54 -6.19 3.89 6.35
C THR A 54 -6.80 4.81 5.30
N VAL A 55 -6.43 6.10 5.30
CA VAL A 55 -7.01 7.10 4.40
C VAL A 55 -6.61 6.83 2.95
N LEU A 56 -5.35 6.46 2.69
CA LEU A 56 -4.90 6.20 1.32
C LEU A 56 -5.55 4.95 0.75
N THR A 57 -5.65 3.88 1.53
CA THR A 57 -6.42 2.68 1.16
C THR A 57 -7.88 3.01 0.87
N SER A 58 -8.50 3.90 1.66
CA SER A 58 -9.89 4.36 1.44
C SER A 58 -10.03 5.09 0.09
N ILE A 59 -9.08 5.98 -0.24
CA ILE A 59 -9.01 6.66 -1.55
C ILE A 59 -8.82 5.63 -2.67
N THR A 60 -7.95 4.63 -2.48
CA THR A 60 -7.72 3.58 -3.47
C THR A 60 -8.97 2.76 -3.72
N VAL A 61 -9.75 2.40 -2.69
CA VAL A 61 -11.03 1.68 -2.87
C VAL A 61 -11.99 2.48 -3.76
N LEU A 62 -12.16 3.78 -3.49
CA LEU A 62 -13.02 4.64 -4.32
C LEU A 62 -12.51 4.70 -5.77
N GLN A 63 -11.21 4.91 -5.96
CA GLN A 63 -10.60 4.93 -7.29
C GLN A 63 -10.76 3.59 -8.03
N ARG A 64 -10.76 2.45 -7.32
CA ARG A 64 -10.97 1.13 -7.94
C ARG A 64 -12.39 0.89 -8.40
N VAL A 65 -13.40 1.43 -7.69
CA VAL A 65 -14.79 1.42 -8.17
C VAL A 65 -14.89 2.16 -9.51
N ILE A 66 -14.31 3.36 -9.59
CA ILE A 66 -14.32 4.18 -10.81
C ILE A 66 -13.58 3.45 -11.94
N LEU A 67 -12.36 2.98 -11.66
CA LEU A 67 -11.52 2.29 -12.64
C LEU A 67 -12.20 1.06 -13.24
N HIS A 68 -12.77 0.19 -12.40
CA HIS A 68 -13.42 -1.03 -12.88
C HIS A 68 -14.74 -0.75 -13.60
N SER A 69 -15.47 0.29 -13.19
CA SER A 69 -16.66 0.76 -13.92
C SER A 69 -16.30 1.26 -15.32
N LEU A 70 -15.22 2.04 -15.44
CA LEU A 70 -14.71 2.52 -16.73
C LEU A 70 -14.19 1.39 -17.61
N ARG A 71 -13.50 0.39 -17.04
CA ARG A 71 -13.08 -0.81 -17.80
C ARG A 71 -14.26 -1.63 -18.29
N ALA A 72 -15.31 -1.79 -17.48
CA ALA A 72 -16.55 -2.43 -17.92
C ALA A 72 -17.21 -1.65 -19.06
N ALA A 73 -17.27 -0.31 -18.96
CA ALA A 73 -17.81 0.53 -20.02
C ALA A 73 -17.00 0.42 -21.33
N GLN A 74 -15.67 0.39 -21.27
CA GLN A 74 -14.78 0.15 -22.44
C GLN A 74 -14.97 -1.23 -23.07
N ALA A 75 -15.23 -2.26 -22.27
CA ALA A 75 -15.49 -3.60 -22.77
C ALA A 75 -16.78 -3.64 -23.62
N LEU A 76 -17.81 -2.92 -23.18
CA LEU A 76 -19.14 -2.88 -23.81
C LEU A 76 -19.25 -1.87 -24.97
N HIS A 77 -18.50 -0.77 -24.94
CA HIS A 77 -18.58 0.30 -25.94
C HIS A 77 -17.26 0.47 -26.70
N GLU A 78 -17.29 0.10 -27.99
CA GLU A 78 -16.14 0.21 -28.89
C GLU A 78 -15.52 1.62 -29.02
N PRO A 79 -16.27 2.74 -29.13
CA PRO A 79 -15.63 4.05 -29.30
C PRO A 79 -14.81 4.50 -28.08
N ILE A 80 -15.18 4.05 -26.87
CA ILE A 80 -14.49 4.41 -25.62
C ILE A 80 -13.26 3.50 -25.39
N ARG A 81 -13.26 2.31 -25.98
CA ARG A 81 -12.23 1.28 -25.83
C ARG A 81 -10.83 1.79 -26.20
N PHE A 82 -10.74 2.63 -27.23
CA PHE A 82 -9.48 3.12 -27.78
C PHE A 82 -9.12 4.54 -27.31
N SER A 83 -9.81 5.05 -26.29
CA SER A 83 -9.46 6.33 -25.69
C SER A 83 -8.10 6.24 -24.99
N VAL A 84 -7.09 6.88 -25.61
CA VAL A 84 -5.72 6.93 -25.08
C VAL A 84 -5.66 7.62 -23.72
N GLY A 85 -6.48 8.67 -23.51
CA GLY A 85 -6.57 9.37 -22.23
C GLY A 85 -7.13 8.47 -21.12
N LEU A 86 -8.13 7.64 -21.43
CA LEU A 86 -8.69 6.70 -20.47
C LEU A 86 -7.69 5.58 -20.12
N LEU A 87 -6.94 5.11 -21.11
CA LEU A 87 -5.86 4.13 -20.88
C LEU A 87 -4.75 4.70 -19.99
N ALA A 88 -4.37 5.96 -20.22
CA ALA A 88 -3.40 6.67 -19.37
C ALA A 88 -3.92 6.83 -17.93
N TYR A 89 -5.20 7.19 -17.75
CA TYR A 89 -5.83 7.28 -16.43
C TYR A 89 -5.84 5.92 -15.69
N ILE A 90 -6.16 4.83 -16.38
CA ILE A 90 -6.16 3.48 -15.81
C ILE A 90 -4.75 3.08 -15.38
N ASP A 91 -3.74 3.27 -16.25
CA ASP A 91 -2.33 2.96 -15.94
C ASP A 91 -1.84 3.75 -14.71
N ALA A 92 -2.10 5.06 -14.68
CA ALA A 92 -1.75 5.95 -13.56
C ALA A 92 -2.41 5.49 -12.26
N SER A 93 -3.72 5.25 -12.31
CA SER A 93 -4.51 4.86 -11.15
C SER A 93 -4.08 3.50 -10.61
N LEU A 94 -3.71 2.55 -11.47
CA LEU A 94 -3.15 1.26 -11.05
C LEU A 94 -1.83 1.47 -10.33
N ALA A 95 -0.91 2.26 -10.91
CA ALA A 95 0.40 2.56 -10.34
C ALA A 95 0.34 3.27 -8.98
N TYR A 96 -0.54 4.27 -8.82
CA TYR A 96 -0.69 4.99 -7.55
C TYR A 96 -1.32 4.12 -6.46
N GLY A 97 -2.32 3.30 -6.80
CA GLY A 97 -2.99 2.44 -5.82
C GLY A 97 -2.02 1.50 -5.11
N SER A 98 -1.10 0.86 -5.83
CA SER A 98 -0.10 -0.02 -5.21
C SER A 98 0.88 0.74 -4.29
N LEU A 99 1.28 1.96 -4.67
CA LEU A 99 2.17 2.80 -3.85
C LEU A 99 1.47 3.28 -2.57
N PHE A 100 0.20 3.65 -2.65
CA PHE A 100 -0.63 4.06 -1.52
C PHE A 100 -0.83 2.92 -0.52
N MET A 101 -1.12 1.71 -1.01
CA MET A 101 -1.22 0.51 -0.18
C MET A 101 0.10 0.19 0.54
N LEU A 102 1.25 0.28 -0.16
CA LEU A 102 2.56 0.07 0.47
C LEU A 102 2.87 1.10 1.55
N ARG A 103 2.49 2.36 1.34
CA ARG A 103 2.63 3.41 2.34
C ARG A 103 1.82 3.12 3.62
N ASP A 104 0.56 2.71 3.46
CA ASP A 104 -0.29 2.33 4.61
C ASP A 104 0.28 1.10 5.35
N ALA A 105 0.76 0.08 4.62
CA ALA A 105 1.41 -1.09 5.22
C ALA A 105 2.66 -0.72 6.02
N LEU A 106 3.52 0.16 5.49
CA LEU A 106 4.71 0.65 6.19
C LEU A 106 4.34 1.49 7.42
N ALA A 107 3.27 2.28 7.35
CA ALA A 107 2.80 3.04 8.50
C ALA A 107 2.31 2.09 9.63
N ILE A 108 1.56 1.04 9.31
CA ILE A 108 1.15 0.01 10.28
C ILE A 108 2.39 -0.69 10.87
N PHE A 109 3.33 -1.09 10.01
CA PHE A 109 4.57 -1.76 10.44
C PHE A 109 5.43 -0.87 11.33
N ARG A 110 5.57 0.42 10.98
CA ARG A 110 6.26 1.42 11.79
C ARG A 110 5.65 1.50 13.18
N CYS A 111 4.33 1.68 13.28
CA CYS A 111 3.66 1.80 14.57
C CYS A 111 3.85 0.53 15.41
N SER A 112 3.75 -0.64 14.79
CA SER A 112 3.96 -1.92 15.46
C SER A 112 5.39 -2.05 16.01
N LEU A 113 6.41 -1.70 15.22
CA LEU A 113 7.82 -1.75 15.65
C LEU A 113 8.17 -0.69 16.72
N VAL A 114 7.68 0.54 16.54
CA VAL A 114 7.88 1.62 17.50
C VAL A 114 7.24 1.24 18.83
N HIS A 115 6.01 0.72 18.80
CA HIS A 115 5.30 0.33 20.00
C HIS A 115 5.99 -0.80 20.76
N TYR A 116 6.57 -1.78 20.07
CA TYR A 116 7.37 -2.83 20.71
C TYR A 116 8.58 -2.31 21.51
N THR A 117 9.09 -1.13 21.17
CA THR A 117 10.21 -0.51 21.90
C THR A 117 9.76 0.40 23.04
N ASN A 118 8.45 0.59 23.27
CA ASN A 118 7.91 1.44 24.33
C ASN A 118 8.04 0.80 25.72
N PRO A 119 8.34 1.60 26.77
CA PRO A 119 8.19 1.13 28.14
C PRO A 119 6.71 0.86 28.47
N PRO A 120 6.42 -0.09 29.38
CA PRO A 120 5.06 -0.53 29.71
C PRO A 120 4.20 0.58 30.32
N ASP A 121 4.79 1.48 31.11
CA ASP A 121 4.07 2.54 31.83
C ASP A 121 3.58 3.70 30.93
N LEU A 122 3.87 3.65 29.63
CA LEU A 122 3.63 4.73 28.66
C LEU A 122 2.64 4.31 27.56
N ILE A 123 1.91 3.22 27.77
CA ILE A 123 0.83 2.76 26.90
C ILE A 123 -0.38 3.68 27.10
N ASP A 124 -1.06 4.06 26.01
CA ASP A 124 -2.29 4.88 26.04
C ASP A 124 -3.33 4.19 26.95
N PRO A 125 -3.97 4.89 27.91
CA PRO A 125 -5.00 4.32 28.79
C PRO A 125 -6.15 3.66 28.04
N TYR A 126 -6.37 4.00 26.76
CA TYR A 126 -7.33 3.27 25.90
C TYR A 126 -6.95 1.81 25.62
N HIS A 127 -5.73 1.37 25.98
CA HIS A 127 -5.23 0.01 25.78
C HIS A 127 -5.03 -0.78 27.10
N ASP A 128 -5.51 -0.28 28.23
CA ASP A 128 -5.31 -0.87 29.58
C ASP A 128 -5.88 -2.29 29.74
N THR A 129 -6.68 -2.79 28.80
CA THR A 129 -7.32 -4.11 28.90
C THR A 129 -6.41 -5.29 28.56
N VAL A 130 -5.20 -5.05 28.05
CA VAL A 130 -4.28 -6.14 27.68
C VAL A 130 -3.11 -6.15 28.67
N CYS A 131 -3.12 -7.09 29.60
CA CYS A 131 -2.02 -7.38 30.52
C CYS A 131 -0.79 -7.90 29.75
N ASP A 132 -0.07 -7.00 29.05
CA ASP A 132 1.23 -7.31 28.45
C ASP A 132 2.22 -7.59 29.59
N THR A 133 2.51 -8.87 29.79
CA THR A 133 3.45 -9.33 30.83
C THR A 133 4.87 -9.47 30.30
N THR A 134 5.12 -9.34 28.99
CA THR A 134 6.46 -9.46 28.44
C THR A 134 7.19 -8.11 28.39
N ARG A 135 8.15 -8.00 29.31
CA ARG A 135 8.88 -6.80 29.70
C ARG A 135 10.08 -6.56 28.78
N GLY A 136 9.94 -5.68 27.78
CA GLY A 136 11.09 -5.13 27.07
C GLY A 136 11.73 -3.96 27.83
N VAL A 137 13.07 -3.91 27.91
CA VAL A 137 13.79 -2.70 28.36
C VAL A 137 13.59 -1.62 27.30
N SER A 138 13.10 -0.44 27.71
CA SER A 138 12.90 0.70 26.81
C SER A 138 14.20 1.09 26.11
N ASP A 139 14.20 1.06 24.77
CA ASP A 139 15.34 1.48 23.94
C ASP A 139 14.94 2.65 23.01
N PRO A 140 15.12 3.90 23.45
CA PRO A 140 14.77 5.08 22.65
C PRO A 140 15.65 5.24 21.40
N ARG A 141 16.91 4.75 21.44
CA ARG A 141 17.82 4.85 20.30
C ARG A 141 17.36 3.95 19.16
N ARG A 142 16.94 2.72 19.48
CA ARG A 142 16.37 1.79 18.50
C ARG A 142 15.08 2.33 17.90
N ARG A 143 14.19 2.89 18.72
CA ARG A 143 12.94 3.53 18.26
C ARG A 143 13.20 4.65 17.27
N GLN A 144 14.11 5.56 17.62
CA GLN A 144 14.46 6.68 16.75
C GLN A 144 15.07 6.19 15.42
N ARG A 145 15.95 5.17 15.45
CA ARG A 145 16.48 4.55 14.22
C ARG A 145 15.38 3.96 13.34
N ILE A 146 14.39 3.25 13.92
CA ILE A 146 13.26 2.69 13.18
C ILE A 146 12.45 3.81 12.50
N ARG A 147 12.15 4.90 13.22
CA ARG A 147 11.44 6.05 12.65
C ARG A 147 12.21 6.68 11.50
N TRP A 148 13.53 6.88 11.64
CA TRP A 148 14.36 7.44 10.58
C TRP A 148 14.40 6.57 9.34
N ILE A 149 14.65 5.27 9.50
CA ILE A 149 14.71 4.32 8.37
C ILE A 149 13.36 4.30 7.64
N LEU A 150 12.25 4.12 8.36
CA LEU A 150 10.93 4.03 7.72
C LEU A 150 10.45 5.37 7.14
N THR A 151 10.86 6.50 7.72
CA THR A 151 10.62 7.82 7.14
C THR A 151 11.44 8.02 5.85
N ALA A 152 12.69 7.57 5.81
CA ALA A 152 13.49 7.60 4.58
C ALA A 152 12.86 6.74 3.48
N VAL A 153 12.34 5.56 3.83
CA VAL A 153 11.58 4.71 2.90
C VAL A 153 10.31 5.42 2.41
N ASP A 154 9.58 6.13 3.28
CA ASP A 154 8.41 6.92 2.90
C ASP A 154 8.77 8.02 1.88
N PHE A 155 9.92 8.71 2.07
CA PHE A 155 10.40 9.68 1.10
C PHE A 155 10.75 9.06 -0.25
N VAL A 156 11.34 7.86 -0.27
CA VAL A 156 11.57 7.14 -1.53
C VAL A 156 10.24 6.80 -2.22
N LEU A 157 9.21 6.38 -1.48
CA LEU A 157 7.88 6.14 -2.04
C LEU A 157 7.25 7.40 -2.63
N LEU A 158 7.35 8.52 -1.92
CA LEU A 158 6.89 9.81 -2.43
C LEU A 158 7.67 10.20 -3.69
N GLY A 159 8.98 9.94 -3.72
CA GLY A 159 9.82 10.12 -4.90
C GLY A 159 9.34 9.30 -6.11
N LEU A 160 8.87 8.07 -5.90
CA LEU A 160 8.32 7.21 -6.96
C LEU A 160 6.99 7.71 -7.55
N LEU A 161 6.25 8.58 -6.84
CA LEU A 161 5.03 9.19 -7.39
C LEU A 161 5.34 10.14 -8.57
N VAL A 162 6.51 10.79 -8.57
CA VAL A 162 6.92 11.71 -9.65
C VAL A 162 7.04 10.98 -10.99
N PRO A 163 7.92 9.96 -11.17
CA PRO A 163 8.00 9.22 -12.43
C PRO A 163 6.70 8.49 -12.76
N SER A 164 5.92 8.05 -11.77
CA SER A 164 4.58 7.48 -12.02
C SER A 164 3.62 8.48 -12.66
N THR A 165 3.69 9.76 -12.25
CA THR A 165 2.89 10.85 -12.81
C THR A 165 3.36 11.22 -14.21
N LEU A 166 4.68 11.34 -14.40
CA LEU A 166 5.27 11.64 -15.70
C LEU A 166 4.94 10.54 -16.72
N GLN A 167 5.03 9.27 -16.32
CA GLN A 167 4.62 8.14 -17.14
C GLN A 167 3.18 8.29 -17.62
N ALA A 168 2.24 8.62 -16.72
CA ALA A 168 0.83 8.79 -17.06
C ALA A 168 0.58 9.94 -18.04
N VAL A 169 1.20 11.09 -17.78
CA VAL A 169 1.02 12.31 -18.60
C VAL A 169 1.66 12.15 -19.98
N TRP A 170 2.80 11.46 -20.08
CA TRP A 170 3.52 11.26 -21.34
C TRP A 170 3.06 10.05 -22.13
N PHE A 171 2.33 9.11 -21.52
CA PHE A 171 1.86 7.91 -22.23
C PHE A 171 1.08 8.21 -23.51
N PRO A 172 0.10 9.16 -23.55
CA PRO A 172 -0.57 9.50 -24.80
C PRO A 172 0.38 10.01 -25.89
N ARG A 173 1.44 10.73 -25.51
CA ARG A 173 2.45 11.24 -26.44
C ARG A 173 3.37 10.13 -26.95
N ALA A 174 3.71 9.16 -26.11
CA ALA A 174 4.53 8.00 -26.49
C ALA A 174 3.85 7.12 -27.56
N VAL A 175 2.52 7.11 -27.61
CA VAL A 175 1.77 6.41 -28.67
C VAL A 175 1.98 7.08 -30.05
N VAL A 176 2.31 8.38 -30.09
CA VAL A 176 2.48 9.15 -31.34
C VAL A 176 3.96 9.44 -31.65
N VAL A 177 4.78 9.68 -30.64
CA VAL A 177 6.21 10.03 -30.76
C VAL A 177 7.12 8.95 -30.16
N GLU A 178 8.01 8.37 -30.96
CA GLU A 178 8.91 7.28 -30.56
C GLU A 178 9.90 7.68 -29.46
N GLU A 179 10.44 8.89 -29.52
CA GLU A 179 11.39 9.41 -28.51
C GLU A 179 10.76 9.37 -27.10
N MET A 180 9.46 9.66 -27.00
CA MET A 180 8.73 9.64 -25.73
C MET A 180 8.50 8.21 -25.21
N THR A 181 8.47 7.20 -26.08
CA THR A 181 8.36 5.79 -25.69
C THR A 181 9.51 5.38 -24.77
N ARG A 182 10.75 5.75 -25.11
CA ARG A 182 11.94 5.41 -24.30
C ARG A 182 11.84 6.02 -22.90
N THR A 183 11.41 7.28 -22.81
CA THR A 183 11.25 7.98 -21.53
C THR A 183 10.16 7.33 -20.67
N VAL A 184 9.02 6.96 -21.27
CA VAL A 184 7.93 6.25 -20.56
C VAL A 184 8.39 4.86 -20.12
N MET A 185 9.17 4.14 -20.91
CA MET A 185 9.73 2.83 -20.52
C MET A 185 10.70 2.95 -19.34
N ILE A 186 11.59 3.94 -19.36
CA ILE A 186 12.51 4.20 -18.24
C ILE A 186 11.71 4.54 -16.97
N ALA A 187 10.71 5.41 -17.08
CA ALA A 187 9.83 5.74 -15.96
C ALA A 187 9.12 4.49 -15.40
N ARG A 188 8.57 3.64 -16.28
CA ARG A 188 7.96 2.36 -15.88
C ARG A 188 8.94 1.45 -15.16
N PHE A 189 10.18 1.33 -15.67
CA PHE A 189 11.21 0.51 -15.05
C PHE A 189 11.62 1.04 -13.68
N VAL A 190 11.82 2.36 -13.54
CA VAL A 190 12.14 3.00 -12.26
C VAL A 190 11.02 2.77 -11.25
N VAL A 191 9.75 2.98 -11.61
CA VAL A 191 8.63 2.81 -10.68
C VAL A 191 8.38 1.33 -10.38
N GLY A 192 8.37 0.46 -11.39
CA GLY A 192 8.15 -0.98 -11.24
C GLY A 192 9.28 -1.65 -10.44
N GLY A 193 10.53 -1.41 -10.82
CA GLY A 193 11.70 -1.91 -10.11
C GLY A 193 11.83 -1.34 -8.70
N GLY A 194 11.64 -0.03 -8.54
CA GLY A 194 11.61 0.63 -7.24
C GLY A 194 10.54 0.03 -6.32
N TYR A 195 9.32 -0.18 -6.83
CA TYR A 195 8.26 -0.84 -6.06
C TYR A 195 8.64 -2.26 -5.62
N VAL A 196 9.19 -3.09 -6.51
CA VAL A 196 9.65 -4.45 -6.18
C VAL A 196 10.72 -4.44 -5.09
N ILE A 197 11.71 -3.56 -5.20
CA ILE A 197 12.77 -3.41 -4.20
C ILE A 197 12.18 -3.03 -2.84
N LEU A 198 11.24 -2.07 -2.81
CA LEU A 198 10.62 -1.61 -1.57
C LEU A 198 9.74 -2.68 -0.92
N VAL A 199 8.91 -3.39 -1.70
CA VAL A 199 8.08 -4.49 -1.17
C VAL A 199 8.97 -5.64 -0.67
N SER A 200 10.05 -5.96 -1.39
CA SER A 200 10.99 -7.01 -0.97
C SER A 200 11.75 -6.61 0.30
N GLY A 201 12.23 -5.37 0.39
CA GLY A 201 12.85 -4.83 1.59
C GLY A 201 11.89 -4.81 2.78
N PHE A 202 10.63 -4.47 2.54
CA PHE A 202 9.57 -4.56 3.55
C PHE A 202 9.35 -6.00 4.03
N ALA A 203 9.26 -6.97 3.11
CA ALA A 203 9.12 -8.39 3.44
C ALA A 203 10.33 -8.91 4.25
N ILE A 204 11.55 -8.56 3.86
CA ILE A 204 12.79 -8.93 4.57
C ILE A 204 12.81 -8.30 5.97
N GLY A 205 12.49 -7.01 6.09
CA GLY A 205 12.43 -6.31 7.37
C GLY A 205 11.35 -6.91 8.30
N PHE A 206 10.19 -7.26 7.76
CA PHE A 206 9.13 -7.94 8.49
C PHE A 206 9.56 -9.34 8.95
N TYR A 207 10.22 -10.12 8.09
CA TYR A 207 10.71 -11.45 8.45
C TYR A 207 11.85 -11.40 9.50
N ALA A 208 12.78 -10.47 9.34
CA ALA A 208 13.87 -10.25 10.30
C ALA A 208 13.34 -9.86 11.68
N THR A 209 12.33 -8.99 11.71
CA THR A 209 11.69 -8.57 12.97
C THR A 209 10.88 -9.71 13.59
N ARG A 210 10.26 -10.60 12.80
CA ARG A 210 9.53 -11.78 13.28
C ARG A 210 10.32 -12.67 14.24
N LYS A 211 11.64 -12.78 14.06
CA LYS A 211 12.52 -13.51 14.99
C LYS A 211 12.66 -12.84 16.36
N THR A 212 12.38 -11.54 16.46
CA THR A 212 12.66 -10.72 17.65
C THR A 212 11.49 -10.57 18.64
N GLN A 213 10.51 -11.48 18.63
CA GLN A 213 9.32 -11.49 19.54
C GLN A 213 8.46 -10.21 19.55
N TRP A 214 8.62 -9.34 18.56
CA TRP A 214 8.07 -7.97 18.49
C TRP A 214 6.54 -7.79 18.46
N ALA A 215 5.77 -8.86 18.34
CA ALA A 215 4.31 -8.77 18.38
C ALA A 215 3.79 -9.94 19.22
N GLU A 216 3.12 -9.66 20.33
CA GLU A 216 2.48 -10.72 21.11
C GLU A 216 1.27 -11.27 20.36
N SER A 217 0.61 -10.45 19.53
CA SER A 217 -0.55 -10.87 18.75
C SER A 217 -0.14 -11.66 17.50
N GLU A 218 -0.32 -12.98 17.54
CA GLU A 218 -0.22 -13.84 16.36
C GLU A 218 -1.20 -13.43 15.24
N VAL A 219 -2.34 -12.84 15.60
CA VAL A 219 -3.32 -12.31 14.65
C VAL A 219 -2.74 -11.13 13.86
N ALA A 220 -2.09 -10.18 14.54
CA ALA A 220 -1.44 -9.04 13.89
C ALA A 220 -0.31 -9.49 12.96
N LYS A 221 0.51 -10.46 13.38
CA LYS A 221 1.56 -11.05 12.53
C LYS A 221 0.97 -11.73 11.29
N SER A 222 -0.07 -12.54 11.46
CA SER A 222 -0.75 -13.24 10.36
C SER A 222 -1.29 -12.25 9.32
N LYS A 223 -1.94 -11.18 9.79
CA LYS A 223 -2.47 -10.12 8.92
C LYS A 223 -1.34 -9.38 8.18
N LEU A 224 -0.30 -8.94 8.86
CA LEU A 224 0.86 -8.31 8.19
C LEU A 224 1.50 -9.24 7.15
N ASN A 225 1.62 -10.54 7.46
CA ASN A 225 2.11 -11.52 6.50
C ASN A 225 1.20 -11.61 5.26
N SER A 226 -0.13 -11.63 5.46
CA SER A 226 -1.07 -11.61 4.34
C SER A 226 -0.95 -10.34 3.48
N LEU A 227 -0.77 -9.17 4.11
CA LEU A 227 -0.55 -7.90 3.39
C LEU A 227 0.73 -7.96 2.54
N VAL A 228 1.84 -8.44 3.11
CA VAL A 228 3.12 -8.61 2.39
C VAL A 228 2.96 -9.57 1.20
N SER A 229 2.30 -10.72 1.40
CA SER A 229 2.09 -11.70 0.33
C SER A 229 1.26 -11.13 -0.82
N LEU A 230 0.17 -10.41 -0.53
CA LEU A 230 -0.68 -9.77 -1.54
C LEU A 230 0.09 -8.68 -2.32
N MET A 231 0.95 -7.92 -1.64
CA MET A 231 1.77 -6.91 -2.29
C MET A 231 2.89 -7.50 -3.14
N LEU A 232 3.51 -8.60 -2.72
CA LEU A 232 4.50 -9.33 -3.52
C LEU A 232 3.87 -9.88 -4.80
N MET A 233 2.62 -10.37 -4.73
CA MET A 233 1.89 -10.82 -5.91
C MET A 233 1.70 -9.67 -6.93
N ASN A 234 1.30 -8.49 -6.45
CA ASN A 234 1.18 -7.28 -7.29
C ASN A 234 2.55 -6.85 -7.86
N ALA A 235 3.59 -6.81 -7.02
CA ALA A 235 4.95 -6.43 -7.43
C ALA A 235 5.50 -7.36 -8.53
N GLY A 236 5.29 -8.68 -8.39
CA GLY A 236 5.70 -9.66 -9.38
C GLY A 236 4.99 -9.46 -10.72
N TYR A 237 3.67 -9.25 -10.71
CA TYR A 237 2.93 -8.94 -11.95
C TYR A 237 3.42 -7.64 -12.58
N ARG A 238 3.63 -6.58 -11.78
CA ARG A 238 4.07 -5.27 -12.28
C ARG A 238 5.44 -5.36 -12.96
N LEU A 239 6.38 -6.10 -12.36
CA LEU A 239 7.70 -6.34 -12.95
C LEU A 239 7.57 -7.10 -14.28
N ALA A 240 6.81 -8.18 -14.30
CA ALA A 240 6.59 -8.98 -15.50
C ALA A 240 5.95 -8.16 -16.63
N ASN A 241 5.04 -7.24 -16.30
CA ASN A 241 4.41 -6.37 -17.29
C ASN A 241 5.34 -5.25 -17.80
N THR A 242 6.22 -4.75 -16.94
CA THR A 242 7.14 -3.65 -17.30
C THR A 242 8.12 -4.05 -18.41
N LEU A 243 8.40 -5.34 -18.54
CA LEU A 243 9.27 -5.89 -19.58
C LEU A 243 8.57 -6.11 -20.93
N ARG A 244 7.24 -5.90 -21.02
CA ARG A 244 6.46 -6.19 -22.23
C ARG A 244 6.27 -4.94 -23.09
N VAL A 245 6.57 -5.08 -24.38
CA VAL A 245 6.31 -4.07 -25.41
C VAL A 245 5.47 -4.65 -26.53
N VAL A 246 4.72 -3.81 -27.23
CA VAL A 246 3.88 -4.18 -28.38
C VAL A 246 4.13 -3.24 -29.57
N PRO A 247 4.01 -3.72 -30.82
CA PRO A 247 4.15 -2.85 -31.99
C PRO A 247 2.97 -1.87 -32.13
N ASP A 248 1.79 -2.28 -31.66
CA ASP A 248 0.57 -1.50 -31.72
C ASP A 248 -0.31 -1.80 -30.49
N LEU A 249 -1.09 -0.81 -30.06
CA LEU A 249 -2.08 -0.92 -28.99
C LEU A 249 -3.13 -1.99 -29.30
N HIS A 250 -3.46 -2.17 -30.58
CA HIS A 250 -4.42 -3.16 -31.04
C HIS A 250 -3.84 -4.58 -31.18
N SER A 251 -2.52 -4.74 -31.03
CA SER A 251 -1.88 -6.03 -31.17
C SER A 251 -2.45 -7.04 -30.17
N THR A 252 -2.94 -8.18 -30.67
CA THR A 252 -3.34 -9.33 -29.84
C THR A 252 -2.22 -10.35 -29.71
N GLY A 253 -1.01 -10.00 -30.17
CA GLY A 253 0.17 -10.85 -30.12
C GLY A 253 0.64 -11.13 -28.70
N ARG A 254 1.64 -12.01 -28.58
CA ARG A 254 2.24 -12.37 -27.30
C ARG A 254 2.84 -11.13 -26.63
N GLY A 255 2.58 -10.95 -25.34
CA GLY A 255 3.07 -9.78 -24.57
C GLY A 255 2.11 -8.59 -24.54
N SER A 256 1.05 -8.58 -25.34
CA SER A 256 0.06 -7.49 -25.38
C SER A 256 -0.89 -7.38 -24.19
N ASN A 257 -0.88 -8.38 -23.31
CA ASN A 257 -1.88 -8.60 -22.26
C ASN A 257 -3.31 -8.76 -22.77
N GLN A 258 -3.50 -9.09 -24.05
CA GLN A 258 -4.83 -9.30 -24.64
C GLN A 258 -5.25 -10.76 -24.67
N SER A 259 -4.33 -11.69 -24.43
CA SER A 259 -4.67 -13.11 -24.36
C SER A 259 -5.59 -13.38 -23.16
N PRO A 260 -6.55 -14.32 -23.25
CA PRO A 260 -7.44 -14.64 -22.13
C PRO A 260 -6.67 -14.98 -20.84
N LEU A 261 -5.53 -15.67 -20.98
CA LEU A 261 -4.67 -16.01 -19.86
C LEU A 261 -4.05 -14.76 -19.23
N ASP A 262 -3.51 -13.82 -20.01
CA ASP A 262 -2.96 -12.58 -19.45
C ASP A 262 -4.01 -11.76 -18.69
N LYS A 263 -5.27 -11.78 -19.16
CA LYS A 263 -6.39 -11.14 -18.46
C LYS A 263 -6.69 -11.81 -17.13
N VAL A 264 -6.75 -13.14 -17.10
CA VAL A 264 -6.92 -13.91 -15.86
C VAL A 264 -5.80 -13.57 -14.87
N PHE A 265 -4.54 -13.55 -15.32
CA PHE A 265 -3.41 -13.14 -14.48
C PHE A 265 -3.52 -11.71 -13.99
N PHE A 266 -3.98 -10.77 -14.81
CA PHE A 266 -4.22 -9.39 -14.37
C PHE A 266 -5.26 -9.33 -13.23
N TYR A 267 -6.41 -9.97 -13.39
CA TYR A 267 -7.47 -9.94 -12.38
C TYR A 267 -7.07 -10.65 -11.09
N ILE A 268 -6.35 -11.78 -11.17
CA ILE A 268 -5.92 -12.52 -9.98
C ILE A 268 -4.73 -11.84 -9.32
N CYS A 269 -3.64 -11.62 -10.06
CA CYS A 269 -2.38 -11.16 -9.47
C CYS A 269 -2.38 -9.67 -9.12
N TRP A 270 -3.22 -8.86 -9.77
CA TRP A 270 -3.35 -7.43 -9.47
C TRP A 270 -4.65 -7.13 -8.72
N CYS A 271 -5.80 -7.30 -9.37
CA CYS A 271 -7.07 -6.78 -8.85
C CYS A 271 -7.50 -7.48 -7.55
N PHE A 272 -7.41 -8.82 -7.51
CA PHE A 272 -7.70 -9.58 -6.31
C PHE A 272 -6.68 -9.32 -5.20
N ALA A 273 -5.40 -9.15 -5.53
CA ALA A 273 -4.36 -8.77 -4.56
C ALA A 273 -4.70 -7.46 -3.86
N GLU A 274 -5.02 -6.42 -4.63
CA GLU A 274 -5.36 -5.10 -4.11
C GLU A 274 -6.68 -5.10 -3.34
N TRP A 275 -7.70 -5.81 -3.84
CA TRP A 275 -8.97 -5.96 -3.13
C TRP A 275 -8.76 -6.67 -1.78
N GLY A 276 -8.01 -7.79 -1.78
CA GLY A 276 -7.69 -8.54 -0.58
C GLY A 276 -6.87 -7.72 0.43
N PHE A 277 -5.96 -6.88 -0.07
CA PHE A 277 -5.17 -5.98 0.78
C PHE A 277 -6.08 -4.94 1.43
N ALA A 278 -6.92 -4.27 0.64
CA ALA A 278 -7.86 -3.26 1.11
C ALA A 278 -8.85 -3.86 2.12
N ALA A 279 -9.44 -5.01 1.81
CA ALA A 279 -10.33 -5.73 2.72
C ALA A 279 -9.62 -6.08 4.03
N THR A 280 -8.40 -6.63 3.97
CA THR A 280 -7.64 -6.97 5.17
C THR A 280 -7.41 -5.76 6.07
N ILE A 281 -7.00 -4.61 5.52
CA ILE A 281 -6.81 -3.38 6.32
C ILE A 281 -8.14 -2.82 6.85
N LEU A 282 -9.17 -2.74 6.00
CA LEU A 282 -10.46 -2.14 6.34
C LEU A 282 -11.32 -2.97 7.28
N PHE A 283 -11.11 -4.29 7.37
CA PHE A 283 -11.77 -5.13 8.38
C PHE A 283 -10.95 -5.28 9.67
N SER A 284 -9.64 -5.02 9.65
CA SER A 284 -8.76 -5.17 10.83
C SER A 284 -8.82 -3.99 11.77
N ARG A 285 -9.05 -4.16 13.08
CA ARG A 285 -9.14 -3.04 14.02
C ARG A 285 -7.75 -2.42 14.26
N THR A 286 -7.24 -1.67 13.28
CA THR A 286 -5.84 -1.26 13.17
C THR A 286 -5.36 -0.46 14.38
N ARG A 287 -6.25 0.34 14.98
CA ARG A 287 -5.99 1.07 16.22
C ARG A 287 -5.68 0.13 17.38
N ILE A 288 -6.47 -0.93 17.56
CA ILE A 288 -6.33 -1.87 18.66
C ILE A 288 -5.22 -2.88 18.39
N GLU A 289 -5.22 -3.48 17.19
CA GLU A 289 -4.33 -4.58 16.84
C GLU A 289 -2.86 -4.14 16.68
N TYR A 290 -2.63 -2.94 16.16
CA TYR A 290 -1.29 -2.41 15.92
C TYR A 290 -0.95 -1.20 16.80
N ARG A 291 -1.80 -0.91 17.79
CA ARG A 291 -1.67 0.24 18.72
C ARG A 291 -1.38 1.55 18.00
N THR A 292 -2.00 1.72 16.82
CA THR A 292 -1.89 2.95 16.04
C THR A 292 -2.72 4.04 16.71
N GLY A 293 -2.27 5.28 16.62
CA GLY A 293 -3.04 6.45 16.99
C GLY A 293 -3.93 6.97 15.88
N ALA A 294 -4.68 8.03 16.21
CA ALA A 294 -5.50 8.74 15.23
C ALA A 294 -4.67 9.23 14.04
N TRP A 295 -3.39 9.57 14.27
CA TRP A 295 -2.44 10.06 13.28
C TRP A 295 -1.31 9.05 12.95
N GLY A 296 -1.47 7.78 13.32
CA GLY A 296 -0.44 6.75 13.15
C GLY A 296 0.46 6.60 14.38
N ASP A 297 1.68 7.11 14.36
CA ASP A 297 2.55 7.05 15.54
C ASP A 297 2.12 8.15 16.53
N TRP A 298 1.80 7.77 17.76
CA TRP A 298 1.36 8.68 18.81
C TRP A 298 2.44 9.69 19.23
N ARG A 299 3.73 9.40 18.98
CA ARG A 299 4.85 10.23 19.42
C ARG A 299 5.73 10.62 18.25
N LEU A 300 5.61 11.88 17.84
CA LEU A 300 6.58 12.53 16.94
C LEU A 300 7.97 12.64 17.58
N PHE A 301 8.00 12.90 18.89
CA PHE A 301 9.21 12.99 19.69
C PHE A 301 9.06 12.08 20.90
N ASP A 302 10.08 11.26 21.17
CA ASP A 302 10.21 10.67 22.48
C ASP A 302 10.64 11.81 23.39
N GLU A 303 9.78 12.19 24.35
CA GLU A 303 10.22 13.02 25.45
C GLU A 303 11.43 12.33 26.06
N GLN A 304 12.61 12.92 25.90
CA GLN A 304 13.71 12.62 26.78
C GLN A 304 13.17 13.00 28.14
N GLN A 305 12.73 12.03 28.95
CA GLN A 305 12.19 12.34 30.27
C GLN A 305 13.24 13.22 30.95
N PRO A 306 12.93 14.50 31.20
CA PRO A 306 13.92 15.34 31.82
C PRO A 306 14.18 14.73 33.20
N PRO A 307 15.43 14.72 33.69
CA PRO A 307 15.80 13.99 34.90
C PRO A 307 14.90 14.26 36.12
N TRP A 308 14.30 15.45 36.17
CA TRP A 308 13.36 15.85 37.23
C TRP A 308 11.98 15.17 37.15
N MET A 309 11.51 14.71 35.98
CA MET A 309 10.27 13.92 35.88
C MET A 309 10.43 12.52 36.47
N LEU A 310 11.61 11.91 36.34
CA LEU A 310 11.93 10.62 36.98
C LEU A 310 11.93 10.72 38.51
N LEU A 311 12.38 11.86 39.05
CA LEU A 311 12.34 12.17 40.48
C LEU A 311 10.90 12.33 41.01
N ASN A 312 10.02 12.96 40.25
CA ASN A 312 8.61 13.14 40.65
C ASN A 312 7.78 11.84 40.54
N TRP A 313 8.12 10.95 39.61
CA TRP A 313 7.41 9.68 39.44
C TRP A 313 7.72 8.70 40.57
N THR A 314 9.00 8.58 40.95
CA THR A 314 9.41 7.72 42.08
C THR A 314 8.86 8.21 43.42
N SER A 315 8.72 9.52 43.60
CA SER A 315 8.11 10.10 44.80
C SER A 315 6.58 9.93 44.81
N ARG A 316 5.88 10.06 43.68
CA ARG A 316 4.44 9.71 43.60
C ARG A 316 4.15 8.24 43.88
N ARG A 317 4.98 7.31 43.37
CA ARG A 317 4.82 5.87 43.62
C ARG A 317 5.01 5.53 45.10
N ARG A 318 5.95 6.20 45.78
CA ARG A 318 6.11 6.09 47.23
C ARG A 318 4.89 6.57 47.99
N MET A 319 4.26 7.67 47.57
CA MET A 319 3.02 8.18 48.20
C MET A 319 1.82 7.25 48.00
N MET A 320 1.70 6.61 46.83
CA MET A 320 0.63 5.64 46.57
C MET A 320 0.83 4.33 47.33
N ASN A 321 2.07 3.83 47.45
CA ASN A 321 2.32 2.62 48.23
C ASN A 321 2.15 2.86 49.75
N SER A 322 2.53 4.04 50.26
CA SER A 322 2.33 4.37 51.68
C SER A 322 0.86 4.55 52.07
N SER A 323 -0.03 4.81 51.11
CA SER A 323 -1.47 4.91 51.37
C SER A 323 -2.18 3.55 51.37
N VAL A 324 -1.55 2.51 50.80
CA VAL A 324 -2.08 1.13 50.81
C VAL A 324 -1.67 0.37 52.08
N GLU A 325 -0.57 0.73 52.73
CA GLU A 325 -0.11 0.08 53.99
C GLU A 325 -0.84 0.58 55.25
N LEU A 326 -1.68 1.62 55.15
CA LEU A 326 -2.41 2.22 56.28
C LEU A 326 -3.89 1.80 56.38
N GLN A 327 -4.32 0.81 55.60
CA GLN A 327 -5.67 0.21 55.67
C GLN A 327 -5.59 -1.26 56.08
#